data_AF-A0A420E8T2-F1
#
_entry.id   AF-A0A420E8T2-F1
#
_cell.length_a   1.000
_cell.length_b   1.000
_cell.length_c   1.000
_cell.angle_alpha   90.00
_cell.angle_beta   90.00
_cell.angle_gamma   90.00
#
_symmetry.space_group_name_H-M   'P 1'
#
loop_
_entity.id
_entity.type
_entity.pdbx_description
1 polymer ?
#
loop_
_entity_poly.entity_id
_entity_poly.type
_entity_poly.pdbx_seq_one_letter_code
_entity_poly.pdbx_strand_id
1 'polypeptide(L)'
;MFIFSGTKKHKLKRTAYSQDYCNACEKLVIAEKWTWKSWFHLFWLSLIPLGSRFQWICSECKRDTNGRYQSGLFSKLVINIVLLALVVLMFQPEAVELSEHILVLRISAVCLSLGCLLWLFRHKKSQSKVEIRQSIPLLQHSKCHYCQGELRVGTEIHCGACQLQVYRKI
;
A
#
# COMPACT_ATOMS: atom_id res chain seq x y z
N MET A 1 -35.90 -2.10 -3.00
CA MET A 1 -35.43 -2.87 -1.84
C MET A 1 -33.92 -2.74 -1.76
N PHE A 2 -33.39 -2.02 -0.78
CA PHE A 2 -31.94 -1.82 -0.64
C PHE A 2 -31.38 -2.85 0.33
N ILE A 3 -30.63 -3.83 -0.18
CA ILE A 3 -29.89 -4.78 0.66
C ILE A 3 -28.54 -4.11 0.98
N PHE A 4 -28.35 -3.70 2.22
CA PHE A 4 -27.04 -3.26 2.71
C PHE A 4 -26.27 -4.48 3.18
N SER A 5 -25.22 -4.85 2.44
CA SER A 5 -24.32 -5.94 2.80
C SER A 5 -22.88 -5.44 2.90
N GLY A 6 -22.12 -5.99 3.84
CA GLY A 6 -20.70 -5.66 3.97
C GLY A 6 -19.97 -6.55 4.97
N THR A 7 -18.78 -6.10 5.37
CA THR A 7 -17.97 -6.81 6.38
C THR A 7 -17.74 -5.92 7.59
N LYS A 8 -17.96 -6.47 8.79
CA LYS A 8 -17.66 -5.80 10.07
C LYS A 8 -16.42 -6.42 10.70
N LYS A 9 -15.54 -5.57 11.26
CA LYS A 9 -14.34 -5.99 11.99
C LYS A 9 -14.69 -6.15 13.48
N HIS A 10 -14.52 -7.36 14.01
CA HIS A 10 -14.70 -7.67 15.43
C HIS A 10 -13.38 -8.06 16.09
N LYS A 11 -13.22 -7.71 17.38
CA LYS A 11 -12.06 -8.08 18.22
C LYS A 11 -10.72 -7.68 17.60
N LEU A 12 -10.60 -6.41 17.22
CA LEU A 12 -9.34 -5.86 16.74
C LEU A 12 -8.29 -5.92 17.86
N LYS A 13 -7.25 -6.73 17.68
CA LYS A 13 -6.19 -6.91 18.67
C LYS A 13 -4.82 -6.92 18.00
N ARG A 14 -3.86 -6.21 18.59
CA ARG A 14 -2.44 -6.33 18.25
C ARG A 14 -1.92 -7.66 18.80
N THR A 15 -1.41 -8.51 17.91
CA THR A 15 -0.96 -9.87 18.28
C THR A 15 0.53 -10.07 18.12
N ALA A 16 1.16 -9.36 17.20
CA ALA A 16 2.59 -9.51 16.95
C ALA A 16 3.22 -8.21 16.50
N TYR A 17 4.55 -8.18 16.47
CA TYR A 17 5.32 -7.15 15.80
C TYR A 17 6.59 -7.73 15.18
N SER A 18 7.14 -7.04 14.19
CA SER A 18 8.40 -7.39 13.53
C SER A 18 9.09 -6.14 12.99
N GLN A 19 10.39 -6.23 12.74
CA GLN A 19 11.06 -5.22 11.93
C GLN A 19 10.70 -5.46 10.46
N ASP A 20 10.21 -4.43 9.76
CA ASP A 20 9.86 -4.51 8.34
C ASP A 20 10.13 -3.16 7.67
N TYR A 21 10.08 -3.14 6.34
CA TYR A 21 10.18 -1.92 5.57
C TYR A 21 8.79 -1.39 5.22
N CYS A 22 8.53 -0.12 5.54
CA CYS A 22 7.25 0.50 5.22
C CYS A 22 7.23 1.06 3.80
N ASN A 23 6.37 0.53 2.93
CA ASN A 23 6.19 1.06 1.58
C ASN A 23 5.60 2.49 1.53
N ALA A 24 5.02 2.98 2.62
CA ALA A 24 4.45 4.33 2.69
C ALA A 24 5.47 5.38 3.17
N CYS A 25 6.32 5.02 4.14
CA CYS A 25 7.34 5.92 4.68
C CYS A 25 8.71 5.76 4.01
N GLU A 26 8.89 4.70 3.22
CA GLU A 26 10.15 4.34 2.55
C GLU A 26 11.34 4.16 3.51
N LYS A 27 11.07 3.69 4.74
CA LYS A 27 12.09 3.44 5.77
C LYS A 27 11.85 2.16 6.57
N LEU A 28 12.89 1.71 7.26
CA LEU A 28 12.83 0.61 8.22
C LEU A 28 12.01 1.04 9.44
N VAL A 29 11.02 0.25 9.80
CA VAL A 29 10.10 0.53 10.91
C VAL A 29 9.78 -0.74 11.68
N ILE A 30 9.16 -0.58 12.85
CA ILE A 30 8.47 -1.67 13.51
C ILE A 30 7.06 -1.81 12.90
N ALA A 31 6.78 -2.96 12.32
CA ALA A 31 5.49 -3.34 11.80
C ALA A 31 4.69 -4.11 12.87
N GLU A 32 3.44 -3.72 13.08
CA GLU A 32 2.51 -4.32 14.03
C GLU A 32 1.53 -5.23 13.30
N LYS A 33 1.41 -6.48 13.73
CA LYS A 33 0.37 -7.38 13.25
C LYS A 33 -0.90 -7.16 14.06
N TRP A 34 -1.90 -6.62 13.38
CA TRP A 34 -3.25 -6.46 13.89
C TRP A 34 -4.13 -7.56 13.33
N THR A 35 -4.83 -8.27 14.21
CA THR A 35 -5.76 -9.34 13.82
C THR A 35 -7.17 -8.96 14.22
N TRP A 36 -8.15 -9.38 13.42
CA TRP A 36 -9.57 -9.21 13.72
C TRP A 36 -10.36 -10.35 13.09
N LYS A 37 -11.55 -10.61 13.63
CA LYS A 37 -12.51 -11.52 13.00
C LYS A 37 -13.41 -10.72 12.08
N SER A 38 -13.54 -11.16 10.84
CA SER A 38 -14.44 -10.55 9.87
C SER A 38 -15.79 -11.25 9.94
N TRP A 39 -16.88 -10.49 9.96
CA TRP A 39 -18.24 -11.02 9.92
C TRP A 39 -18.98 -10.43 8.74
N PHE A 40 -19.60 -11.30 7.95
CA PHE A 40 -20.56 -10.89 6.94
C PHE A 40 -21.84 -10.45 7.64
N HIS A 41 -22.35 -9.30 7.24
CA HIS A 41 -23.64 -8.81 7.75
C HIS A 41 -24.60 -8.54 6.60
N LEU A 42 -25.87 -8.80 6.88
CA LEU A 42 -27.00 -8.37 6.07
C LEU A 42 -27.81 -7.39 6.93
N PHE A 43 -27.97 -6.16 6.47
CA PHE A 43 -28.52 -5.04 7.25
C PHE A 43 -27.68 -4.76 8.51
N TRP A 44 -28.18 -5.10 9.70
CA TRP A 44 -27.46 -4.94 10.97
C TRP A 44 -27.04 -6.25 11.62
N LEU A 45 -27.59 -7.40 11.20
CA LEU A 45 -27.25 -8.70 11.75
C LEU A 45 -25.96 -9.25 11.14
N SER A 46 -25.00 -9.57 12.00
CA SER A 46 -23.80 -10.33 11.64
C SER A 46 -24.17 -11.81 11.51
N LEU A 47 -24.28 -12.31 10.29
CA LEU A 47 -24.79 -13.66 10.00
C LEU A 47 -23.68 -14.71 10.00
N ILE A 48 -22.58 -14.45 9.29
CA ILE A 48 -21.59 -15.48 8.98
C ILE A 48 -20.18 -15.00 9.35
N PRO A 49 -19.44 -15.72 10.22
CA PRO A 49 -18.04 -15.43 10.45
C PRO A 49 -17.22 -15.79 9.19
N LEU A 50 -16.59 -14.78 8.58
CA LEU A 50 -15.74 -14.94 7.39
C LEU A 50 -14.29 -15.31 7.73
N GLY A 51 -14.04 -15.69 8.98
CA GLY A 51 -12.72 -16.05 9.49
C GLY A 51 -11.90 -14.88 10.06
N SER A 52 -10.68 -15.21 10.47
CA SER A 52 -9.71 -14.25 11.00
C SER A 52 -8.93 -13.60 9.86
N ARG A 53 -8.85 -12.28 9.88
CA ARG A 53 -8.02 -11.48 8.99
C ARG A 53 -6.91 -10.83 9.79
N PHE A 54 -5.83 -10.51 9.13
CA PHE A 54 -4.74 -9.77 9.73
C PHE A 54 -4.19 -8.73 8.77
N GLN A 55 -3.53 -7.72 9.32
CA GLN A 55 -2.83 -6.70 8.57
C GLN A 55 -1.60 -6.25 9.34
N TRP A 56 -0.56 -5.90 8.58
CA TRP A 56 0.68 -5.36 9.13
C TRP A 56 0.63 -3.85 9.02
N ILE A 57 0.70 -3.15 10.14
CA ILE A 57 0.54 -1.71 10.23
C ILE A 57 1.86 -1.10 10.69
N CYS A 58 2.30 -0.05 10.02
CA CYS A 58 3.47 0.73 10.43
C CYS A 58 3.20 1.40 11.78
N SER A 59 4.10 1.19 12.76
CA SER A 59 4.02 1.85 14.07
C SER A 59 4.04 3.38 13.97
N GLU A 60 4.72 3.92 12.95
CA GLU A 60 4.88 5.35 12.75
C GLU A 60 3.72 6.00 11.96
N CYS A 61 3.50 5.60 10.69
CA CYS A 61 2.49 6.25 9.85
C CYS A 61 1.09 5.62 9.93
N LYS A 62 0.92 4.55 10.71
CA LYS A 62 -0.35 3.80 10.86
C LYS A 62 -0.96 3.28 9.56
N ARG A 63 -0.17 3.20 8.48
CA ARG A 63 -0.57 2.61 7.19
C ARG A 63 -0.08 1.17 7.08
N ASP A 64 -0.71 0.39 6.20
CA ASP A 64 -0.29 -0.98 5.90
C ASP A 64 1.16 -1.01 5.39
N THR A 65 2.04 -1.81 5.97
CA THR A 65 3.45 -1.88 5.49
C THR A 65 3.57 -2.54 4.12
N ASN A 66 2.63 -3.44 3.79
CA ASN A 66 2.58 -4.16 2.52
C ASN A 66 1.73 -3.46 1.46
N GLY A 67 1.03 -2.40 1.81
CA GLY A 67 0.20 -1.63 0.87
C GLY A 67 0.99 -1.15 -0.35
N ARG A 68 0.31 -1.07 -1.49
CA ARG A 68 0.86 -0.52 -2.74
C ARG A 68 0.50 0.97 -2.80
N TYR A 69 1.37 1.83 -2.27
CA TYR A 69 1.15 3.28 -2.22
C TYR A 69 1.69 4.04 -3.42
N GLN A 70 2.57 3.42 -4.20
CA GLN A 70 3.06 3.99 -5.44
C GLN A 70 2.24 3.46 -6.61
N SER A 71 1.78 4.38 -7.47
CA SER A 71 1.23 4.06 -8.78
C SER A 71 2.27 3.26 -9.57
N GLY A 72 1.92 2.04 -9.97
CA GLY A 72 2.84 1.18 -10.71
C GLY A 72 3.25 1.79 -12.05
N LEU A 73 4.41 1.38 -12.57
CA LEU A 73 4.87 1.79 -13.90
C LEU A 73 3.79 1.59 -14.98
N PHE A 74 3.05 0.48 -14.89
CA PHE A 74 1.96 0.15 -15.82
C PHE A 74 0.85 1.21 -15.85
N SER A 75 0.40 1.70 -14.70
CA SER A 75 -0.66 2.73 -14.68
C SER A 75 -0.15 4.05 -15.28
N LYS A 76 1.12 4.39 -15.04
CA LYS A 76 1.73 5.58 -15.64
C LYS A 76 1.86 5.44 -17.16
N LEU A 77 2.25 4.26 -17.65
CA LEU A 77 2.33 3.95 -19.08
C LEU A 77 0.97 4.06 -19.75
N VAL A 78 -0.07 3.46 -19.18
CA VAL A 78 -1.43 3.52 -19.73
C VAL A 78 -1.91 4.97 -19.83
N ILE A 79 -1.74 5.77 -18.77
CA ILE A 79 -2.10 7.20 -18.79
C ILE A 79 -1.35 7.94 -19.90
N ASN A 80 -0.05 7.68 -20.06
CA ASN A 80 0.76 8.33 -21.09
C ASN A 80 0.31 7.93 -22.52
N ILE A 81 0.05 6.65 -22.78
CA ILE A 81 -0.43 6.15 -24.07
C ILE A 81 -1.78 6.80 -24.42
N VAL A 82 -2.70 6.88 -23.47
CA VAL A 82 -4.01 7.51 -23.67
C VAL A 82 -3.85 9.00 -24.01
N LEU A 83 -3.00 9.72 -23.28
CA LEU A 83 -2.68 11.13 -23.57
C LEU A 83 -2.06 11.31 -24.96
N LEU A 84 -1.13 10.43 -25.36
CA LEU A 84 -0.52 10.49 -26.68
C LEU A 84 -1.54 10.26 -27.80
N ALA A 85 -2.42 9.27 -27.63
CA ALA A 85 -3.49 9.00 -28.60
C ALA A 85 -4.44 10.20 -28.75
N LEU A 86 -4.81 10.84 -27.63
CA LEU A 86 -5.60 12.08 -27.65
C LEU A 86 -4.91 13.21 -28.40
N VAL A 87 -3.60 13.40 -28.18
CA VAL A 87 -2.81 14.38 -28.94
C VAL A 87 -2.88 14.05 -30.45
N VAL A 88 -2.62 12.80 -30.86
CA VAL A 88 -2.67 12.42 -32.28
C VAL A 88 -4.03 12.69 -32.91
N LEU A 89 -5.12 12.36 -32.19
CA LEU A 89 -6.49 12.64 -32.66
C LEU A 89 -6.76 14.15 -32.80
N MET A 90 -6.23 14.98 -31.89
CA MET A 90 -6.40 16.44 -31.95
C MET A 90 -5.65 17.10 -33.11
N PHE A 91 -4.64 16.43 -33.68
CA PHE A 91 -3.85 16.91 -34.81
C PHE A 91 -4.32 16.34 -36.16
N GLN A 92 -5.48 15.68 -36.22
CA GLN A 92 -6.04 15.26 -37.51
C GLN A 92 -6.32 16.47 -38.42
N PRO A 93 -5.91 16.39 -39.69
CA PRO A 93 -5.88 17.54 -40.61
C PRO A 93 -7.26 17.99 -41.10
N GLU A 94 -8.34 17.25 -40.80
CA GLU A 94 -9.68 17.53 -41.32
C GLU A 94 -10.46 18.59 -40.52
N ALA A 95 -9.96 19.03 -39.36
CA ALA A 95 -10.55 20.12 -38.57
C ALA A 95 -9.84 21.45 -38.86
N VAL A 96 -10.10 22.04 -40.03
CA VAL A 96 -9.52 23.33 -40.49
C VAL A 96 -10.51 24.47 -40.25
N GLU A 97 -10.87 24.72 -38.99
CA GLU A 97 -11.21 26.07 -38.56
C GLU A 97 -10.35 26.39 -37.34
N LEU A 98 -9.37 27.28 -37.56
CA LEU A 98 -8.32 27.61 -36.60
C LEU A 98 -8.88 28.56 -35.53
N SER A 99 -9.74 28.05 -34.64
CA SER A 99 -10.11 28.77 -33.42
C SER A 99 -8.89 28.84 -32.49
N GLU A 100 -8.60 30.02 -31.93
CA GLU A 100 -7.51 30.21 -30.96
C GLU A 100 -7.57 29.21 -29.80
N HIS A 101 -8.79 28.78 -29.43
CA HIS A 101 -9.02 27.78 -28.39
C HIS A 101 -8.47 26.40 -28.75
N ILE A 102 -8.52 26.00 -30.03
CA ILE A 102 -8.00 24.69 -30.50
C ILE A 102 -6.48 24.69 -30.46
N LEU A 103 -5.83 25.81 -30.78
CA LEU A 103 -4.37 25.94 -30.69
C LEU A 103 -3.89 25.82 -29.24
N VAL A 104 -4.55 26.51 -28.30
CA VAL A 104 -4.23 26.42 -26.86
C VAL A 104 -4.43 25.00 -26.33
N LEU A 105 -5.50 24.32 -26.76
CA LEU A 105 -5.77 22.94 -26.39
C LEU A 105 -4.66 21.99 -26.90
N ARG A 106 -4.21 22.16 -28.15
CA ARG A 106 -3.11 21.38 -28.74
C ARG A 106 -1.78 21.58 -27.99
N ILE A 107 -1.42 22.83 -27.70
CA ILE A 107 -0.20 23.15 -26.95
C ILE A 107 -0.27 22.55 -25.54
N SER A 108 -1.39 22.70 -24.84
CA SER A 108 -1.55 22.16 -23.48
C SER A 108 -1.49 20.62 -23.47
N ALA A 109 -2.08 19.94 -24.46
CA ALA A 109 -1.99 18.49 -24.60
C ALA A 109 -0.55 17.99 -24.84
N VAL A 110 0.23 18.69 -25.67
CA VAL A 110 1.65 18.39 -25.88
C VAL A 110 2.45 18.59 -24.59
N CYS A 111 2.24 19.70 -23.88
CA CYS A 111 2.90 19.97 -22.60
C CYS A 111 2.56 18.92 -21.53
N LEU A 112 1.30 18.50 -21.42
CA LEU A 112 0.87 17.44 -20.50
C LEU A 112 1.51 16.09 -20.84
N SER A 113 1.61 15.75 -22.13
CA SER A 113 2.26 14.52 -22.59
C SER A 113 3.74 14.50 -22.24
N LEU A 114 4.46 15.60 -22.52
CA LEU A 114 5.87 15.77 -22.15
C LEU A 114 6.07 15.72 -20.64
N GLY A 115 5.21 16.37 -19.85
CA GLY A 115 5.23 16.31 -18.39
C GLY A 115 5.05 14.88 -17.86
N CYS A 116 4.14 14.12 -18.46
CA CYS A 116 3.93 12.70 -18.11
C CYS A 116 5.14 11.83 -18.49
N LEU A 117 5.78 12.08 -19.63
CA LEU A 117 7.02 11.39 -20.03
C LEU A 117 8.14 11.67 -19.04
N LEU A 118 8.35 12.94 -18.64
CA LEU A 118 9.34 13.30 -17.62
C LEU A 118 9.02 12.65 -16.27
N TRP A 119 7.74 12.58 -15.88
CA TRP A 119 7.32 11.87 -14.67
C TRP A 119 7.59 10.36 -14.74
N LEU A 120 7.51 9.78 -15.94
CA LEU A 120 7.81 8.38 -16.19
C LEU A 120 9.32 8.12 -16.17
N PHE A 121 10.14 9.00 -16.74
CA PHE A 121 11.61 8.93 -16.65
C PHE A 121 12.12 9.14 -15.23
N ARG A 122 11.45 9.99 -14.44
CA ARG A 122 11.73 10.16 -13.01
C ARG A 122 11.23 8.99 -12.16
N HIS A 123 10.57 8.00 -12.74
CA HIS A 123 10.19 6.80 -12.01
C HIS A 123 11.46 6.02 -11.62
N LYS A 124 11.93 6.23 -10.39
CA LYS A 124 12.98 5.40 -9.81
C LYS A 124 12.54 3.94 -9.88
N LYS A 125 13.39 3.07 -10.45
CA LYS A 125 13.18 1.63 -10.39
C LYS A 125 13.15 1.25 -8.91
N SER A 126 11.96 1.01 -8.38
CA SER A 126 11.80 0.54 -7.01
C SER A 126 12.61 -0.74 -6.92
N GLN A 127 13.64 -0.76 -6.06
CA GLN A 127 14.38 -1.98 -5.72
C GLN A 127 13.36 -3.07 -5.40
N SER A 128 13.68 -4.31 -5.78
CA SER A 128 12.71 -5.38 -5.59
C SER A 128 12.35 -5.44 -4.11
N LYS A 129 11.06 -5.34 -3.81
CA LYS A 129 10.56 -5.32 -2.42
C LYS A 129 11.00 -6.57 -1.64
N VAL A 130 11.30 -7.64 -2.36
CA VAL A 130 11.83 -8.90 -1.84
C VAL A 130 13.26 -8.70 -1.34
N GLU A 131 14.13 -8.10 -2.15
CA GLU A 131 15.53 -7.85 -1.82
C GLU A 131 15.70 -6.87 -0.65
N ILE A 132 14.91 -5.79 -0.60
CA ILE A 132 14.89 -4.88 0.56
C ILE A 132 14.48 -5.64 1.83
N ARG A 133 13.54 -6.58 1.73
CA ARG A 133 13.03 -7.32 2.90
C ARG A 133 13.97 -8.41 3.36
N GLN A 134 14.76 -8.97 2.45
CA GLN A 134 15.80 -9.95 2.76
C GLN A 134 17.01 -9.30 3.45
N SER A 135 17.28 -8.02 3.18
CA SER A 135 18.39 -7.29 3.82
C SER A 135 18.02 -6.65 5.17
N ILE A 136 16.78 -6.79 5.65
CA ILE A 136 16.36 -6.24 6.93
C ILE A 136 17.05 -7.02 8.05
N PRO A 137 17.83 -6.36 8.92
CA PRO A 137 18.44 -7.04 10.05
C PRO A 137 17.35 -7.65 10.94
N LEU A 138 17.58 -8.88 11.37
CA LEU A 138 16.71 -9.54 12.33
C LEU A 138 16.70 -8.73 13.62
N LEU A 139 15.53 -8.57 14.24
CA LEU A 139 15.39 -7.84 15.48
C LEU A 139 16.25 -8.52 16.57
N GLN A 140 17.39 -7.93 16.94
CA GLN A 140 18.37 -8.51 17.87
C GLN A 140 18.07 -8.25 19.35
N HIS A 141 16.94 -7.60 19.67
CA HIS A 141 16.66 -7.21 21.04
C HIS A 141 16.26 -8.40 21.91
N SER A 142 16.90 -8.55 23.06
CA SER A 142 16.52 -9.49 24.14
C SER A 142 15.27 -9.04 24.91
N LYS A 143 14.86 -7.79 24.72
CA LYS A 143 13.72 -7.14 25.37
C LYS A 143 12.65 -6.77 24.35
N CYS A 144 11.41 -6.76 24.80
CA CYS A 144 10.29 -6.38 23.95
C CYS A 144 10.27 -4.88 23.65
N HIS A 145 9.95 -4.52 22.40
CA HIS A 145 9.86 -3.14 21.97
C HIS A 145 8.82 -2.30 22.74
N TYR A 146 7.70 -2.91 23.16
CA TYR A 146 6.62 -2.20 23.86
C TYR A 146 6.70 -2.31 25.38
N CYS A 147 6.78 -3.55 25.88
CA CYS A 147 6.68 -3.84 27.31
C CYS A 147 8.04 -3.69 28.02
N GLN A 148 9.16 -3.65 27.27
CA GLN A 148 10.54 -3.80 27.77
C GLN A 148 10.83 -5.06 28.59
N GLY A 149 9.83 -5.93 28.77
CA GLY A 149 9.95 -7.23 29.42
C GLY A 149 10.75 -8.23 28.58
N GLU A 150 11.18 -9.29 29.25
CA GLU A 150 11.98 -10.35 28.66
C GLU A 150 11.20 -11.14 27.61
N LEU A 151 11.89 -11.42 26.50
CA LEU A 151 11.36 -12.27 25.45
C LEU A 151 11.64 -13.74 25.78
N ARG A 152 10.58 -14.54 25.84
CA ARG A 152 10.70 -15.99 25.99
C ARG A 152 10.93 -16.60 24.62
N VAL A 153 12.02 -17.36 24.50
CA VAL A 153 12.40 -18.06 23.28
C VAL A 153 11.90 -19.50 23.38
N GLY A 154 10.88 -19.84 22.60
CA GLY A 154 10.38 -21.20 22.41
C GLY A 154 10.28 -21.54 20.92
N THR A 155 9.24 -22.28 20.51
CA THR A 155 8.90 -22.44 19.08
C THR A 155 8.55 -21.09 18.43
N GLU A 156 7.95 -20.19 19.20
CA GLU A 156 7.69 -18.80 18.83
C GLU A 156 8.21 -17.86 19.93
N ILE A 157 8.78 -16.72 19.53
CA ILE A 157 9.29 -15.70 20.46
C ILE A 157 8.11 -14.83 20.92
N HIS A 158 7.91 -14.67 22.23
CA HIS A 158 6.83 -13.85 22.79
C HIS A 158 7.27 -13.07 24.04
N CYS A 159 6.73 -11.84 24.26
CA CYS A 159 6.93 -11.12 25.53
C CYS A 159 6.12 -11.80 26.65
N GLY A 160 6.78 -12.18 27.75
CA GLY A 160 6.08 -12.77 28.90
C GLY A 160 5.07 -11.84 29.57
N ALA A 161 5.29 -10.52 29.51
CA ALA A 161 4.41 -9.52 30.12
C ALA A 161 3.21 -9.15 29.24
N CYS A 162 3.42 -8.77 27.97
CA CYS A 162 2.36 -8.29 27.09
C CYS A 162 1.82 -9.34 26.10
N GLN A 163 2.38 -10.55 26.10
CA GLN A 163 1.95 -11.67 25.26
C GLN A 163 1.98 -11.37 23.74
N LEU A 164 2.76 -10.36 23.32
CA LEU A 164 2.99 -10.07 21.91
C LEU A 164 4.03 -11.02 21.34
N GLN A 165 3.70 -11.61 20.19
CA GLN A 165 4.63 -12.44 19.43
C GLN A 165 5.62 -11.57 18.66
N VAL A 166 6.89 -11.93 18.67
CA VAL A 166 7.93 -11.30 17.85
C VAL A 166 8.12 -12.14 16.61
N TYR A 167 7.68 -11.63 15.47
CA TYR A 167 7.76 -12.37 14.22
C TYR A 167 9.14 -12.22 13.61
N ARG A 168 9.85 -13.34 13.46
CA ARG A 168 11.11 -13.42 12.73
C ARG A 168 10.78 -13.90 11.32
N LYS A 169 10.84 -13.00 10.33
CA LYS A 169 10.85 -13.45 8.93
C LYS A 169 12.21 -14.14 8.72
N ILE A 170 12.20 -15.46 8.59
CA ILE A 170 13.34 -16.27 8.14
C ILE A 170 13.46 -16.10 6.64
#